data_AF-A0A3D0P3N9-F1
#
_entry.id   AF-A0A3D0P3N9-F1
#
_cell.length_a   1.000
_cell.length_b   1.000
_cell.length_c   1.000
_cell.angle_alpha   90.00
_cell.angle_beta   90.00
_cell.angle_gamma   90.00
#
_symmetry.space_group_name_H-M   'P 1'
#
loop_
_entity.id
_entity.type
_entity.pdbx_description
1 polymer ?
#
loop_
_entity_poly.entity_id
_entity_poly.type
_entity_poly.pdbx_seq_one_letter_code
_entity_poly.pdbx_strand_id
1 'polypeptide(L)' 'MSETATLSTIIDARVKEAITLYCKERGIKLRHLIEQALVEQIEDEIDLEAYRTRQSEERVSLEEVLARSRKKKS' A
#
# COMPACT_ATOMS: atom_id res chain seq x y z
N MET A 1 10.07 -22.32 -4.71
CA MET A 1 8.64 -22.68 -4.80
C MET A 1 7.88 -21.57 -4.09
N SER A 2 6.84 -20.98 -4.69
CA SER A 2 6.00 -20.05 -3.94
C SER A 2 5.15 -20.87 -2.97
N GLU A 3 5.46 -20.76 -1.68
CA GLU A 3 4.67 -21.40 -0.64
C GLU A 3 3.32 -20.68 -0.54
N THR A 4 2.24 -21.42 -0.79
CA THR A 4 0.88 -20.91 -0.61
C THR A 4 0.39 -21.26 0.78
N ALA A 5 -0.11 -20.27 1.52
CA ALA A 5 -0.76 -20.47 2.81
C ALA A 5 -2.29 -20.35 2.68
N THR A 6 -3.02 -20.97 3.63
CA THR A 6 -4.48 -20.80 3.74
C THR A 6 -4.79 -19.69 4.75
N LEU A 7 -5.64 -18.75 4.35
CA LEU A 7 -6.23 -17.75 5.24
C LEU A 7 -7.71 -18.07 5.42
N SER A 8 -8.10 -18.39 6.65
CA SER A 8 -9.50 -18.61 7.03
C SER A 8 -9.97 -17.44 7.87
N THR A 9 -11.12 -16.86 7.51
CA THR A 9 -11.72 -15.75 8.24
C THR A 9 -13.24 -15.76 8.10
N ILE A 10 -13.93 -14.98 8.92
CA ILE A 10 -15.38 -14.79 8.90
C ILE A 10 -15.64 -13.39 8.37
N ILE A 11 -16.47 -13.29 7.33
CA ILE A 11 -16.94 -12.03 6.76
C ILE A 11 -18.46 -12.03 6.65
N ASP A 12 -19.04 -10.83 6.54
CA ASP A 12 -20.47 -10.67 6.30
C ASP A 12 -20.92 -11.40 5.03
N ALA A 13 -22.05 -12.10 5.11
CA ALA A 13 -22.56 -12.92 4.02
C ALA A 13 -22.87 -12.10 2.77
N ARG A 14 -23.40 -10.88 2.92
CA ARG A 14 -23.72 -9.98 1.80
C ARG A 14 -22.44 -9.48 1.13
N VAL A 15 -21.41 -9.21 1.92
CA VAL A 15 -20.08 -8.87 1.38
C VAL A 15 -19.53 -10.04 0.59
N LYS A 16 -19.62 -11.27 1.12
CA LYS A 16 -19.18 -12.48 0.42
C LYS A 16 -19.92 -12.69 -0.91
N GLU A 17 -21.23 -12.45 -0.94
CA GLU A 17 -22.04 -12.52 -2.16
C GLU A 17 -21.59 -11.46 -3.18
N ALA A 18 -21.48 -10.21 -2.75
CA ALA A 18 -21.10 -9.08 -3.60
C ALA A 18 -19.72 -9.29 -4.24
N ILE A 19 -18.70 -9.66 -3.46
CA ILE A 19 -17.34 -9.89 -4.00
C ILE A 19 -17.31 -11.11 -4.93
N THR A 20 -18.13 -12.13 -4.67
CA THR A 20 -18.21 -13.31 -5.54
C THR A 20 -18.83 -12.95 -6.89
N LEU A 21 -19.90 -12.14 -6.90
CA LEU A 21 -20.51 -11.65 -8.14
C LEU A 21 -19.53 -10.77 -8.92
N TYR A 22 -18.91 -9.80 -8.25
CA TYR A 22 -17.91 -8.91 -8.84
C TYR A 22 -16.77 -9.68 -9.51
N CYS A 23 -16.22 -10.68 -8.82
CA CYS A 23 -15.18 -11.55 -9.35
C CYS A 23 -15.64 -12.33 -10.58
N LYS A 24 -16.87 -12.86 -10.54
CA LYS A 24 -17.45 -13.65 -11.64
C LYS A 24 -17.63 -12.82 -12.91
N GLU A 25 -18.16 -11.61 -12.78
CA GLU A 25 -18.39 -10.71 -13.92
C GLU A 25 -17.10 -10.27 -14.61
N ARG A 26 -15.99 -10.21 -13.86
CA ARG A 26 -14.70 -9.71 -14.35
C ARG A 26 -13.68 -10.82 -14.65
N GLY A 27 -14.05 -12.09 -14.42
CA GLY A 27 -13.13 -13.22 -14.61
C GLY A 27 -11.94 -13.23 -13.63
N ILE A 28 -12.10 -12.63 -12.45
CA ILE A 28 -11.04 -12.50 -11.45
C ILE A 28 -11.21 -13.60 -10.39
N LYS A 29 -10.11 -14.25 -9.99
CA LYS A 29 -10.14 -15.20 -8.86
C LYS A 29 -10.28 -14.44 -7.56
N LEU A 30 -11.23 -14.86 -6.72
CA LEU A 30 -11.46 -14.23 -5.41
C LEU A 30 -10.18 -14.19 -4.55
N ARG A 31 -9.39 -15.27 -4.55
CA ARG A 31 -8.10 -15.31 -3.84
C ARG A 31 -7.18 -14.16 -4.26
N HIS A 32 -7.08 -13.91 -5.57
CA HIS A 32 -6.23 -12.83 -6.09
C HIS A 32 -6.75 -11.46 -5.68
N LEU A 33 -8.07 -11.24 -5.74
CA LEU A 33 -8.69 -10.00 -5.25
C LEU A 33 -8.35 -9.73 -3.78
N ILE A 34 -8.50 -10.75 -2.92
CA ILE A 34 -8.21 -10.63 -1.49
C ILE A 34 -6.72 -10.42 -1.23
N GLU A 35 -5.83 -11.14 -1.93
CA GLU A 35 -4.38 -10.93 -1.83
C GLU A 35 -4.00 -9.50 -2.22
N GLN A 36 -4.53 -8.97 -3.33
CA GLN A 36 -4.26 -7.59 -3.76
C GLN A 36 -4.79 -6.57 -2.75
N ALA A 37 -6.04 -6.70 -2.32
CA ALA A 37 -6.62 -5.76 -1.36
C ALA A 37 -5.86 -5.72 -0.02
N LEU A 38 -5.35 -6.87 0.44
CA LEU A 38 -4.52 -6.94 1.65
C LEU A 38 -3.15 -6.26 1.45
N VAL A 39 -2.52 -6.46 0.30
CA VAL A 39 -1.24 -5.80 -0.02
C VAL A 39 -1.43 -4.29 -0.10
N GLU A 40 -2.41 -3.82 -0.87
CA GLU A 40 -2.72 -2.40 -1.03
C GLU A 40 -2.98 -1.74 0.32
N GLN A 41 -3.82 -2.35 1.17
CA GLN A 41 -4.12 -1.80 2.49
C GLN A 41 -2.88 -1.71 3.40
N ILE A 42 -1.95 -2.66 3.31
CA ILE A 42 -0.71 -2.65 4.12
C ILE A 42 0.25 -1.57 3.59
N GLU A 43 0.39 -1.46 2.27
CA GLU A 43 1.22 -0.45 1.62
C GLU A 43 0.74 0.97 1.99
N ASP A 44 -0.57 1.21 1.93
CA ASP A 44 -1.16 2.49 2.31
C ASP A 44 -0.86 2.86 3.77
N GLU A 45 -0.94 1.91 4.70
CA GLU A 45 -0.62 2.17 6.12
C GLU A 45 0.86 2.49 6.34
N ILE A 46 1.76 1.80 5.64
CA ILE A 46 3.21 2.07 5.68
C ILE A 46 3.49 3.47 5.13
N ASP A 47 2.87 3.84 4.02
CA ASP A 47 3.02 5.17 3.42
C ASP A 47 2.52 6.28 4.35
N LEU A 48 1.37 6.06 5.00
CA LEU A 48 0.84 6.98 6.00
C LEU A 48 1.77 7.11 7.21
N GLU A 49 2.38 6.02 7.67
CA GLU A 49 3.37 6.04 8.75
C GLU A 49 4.64 6.80 8.36
N ALA A 50 5.16 6.55 7.15
CA ALA A 50 6.30 7.27 6.62
C ALA A 50 6.00 8.77 6.49
N TYR A 51 4.81 9.13 6.02
CA TYR A 51 4.36 10.51 5.95
C TYR A 51 4.28 11.18 7.33
N ARG A 52 3.70 10.50 8.33
CA ARG A 52 3.63 11.01 9.71
C ARG A 52 5.02 11.22 10.31
N THR A 53 5.94 10.30 10.06
CA THR A 53 7.34 10.39 10.54
C THR A 53 8.06 11.58 9.91
N ARG A 54 7.89 11.80 8.61
CA ARG A 54 8.50 12.94 7.90
C ARG A 54 7.99 14.30 8.36
N GLN A 55 6.78 14.40 8.92
CA GLN A 55 6.28 15.67 9.41
C GLN A 55 7.09 16.23 10.58
N SER A 56 7.67 15.36 11.41
CA SER A 56 8.48 15.76 12.57
C SER A 56 9.97 15.90 12.24
N GLU A 57 10.39 15.63 11.00
CA GLU A 57 11.76 15.82 10.56
C GLU A 57 12.12 17.32 10.49
N GLU A 58 13.39 17.62 10.79
CA GLU A 58 13.93 18.96 10.68
C GLU A 58 13.86 19.43 9.21
N ARG A 59 13.22 20.58 9.01
CA ARG A 59 13.08 21.16 7.68
C ARG A 59 14.32 21.95 7.33
N VAL A 60 14.83 21.75 6.12
CA VAL A 60 15.89 22.58 5.54
C VAL A 60 15.30 23.60 4.59
N SER A 61 15.88 24.79 4.54
CA SER A 61 15.45 25.82 3.59
C SER A 61 15.87 25.45 2.17
N LEU A 62 15.10 25.91 1.19
CA LEU A 62 15.43 25.72 -0.23
C LEU A 62 16.81 26.34 -0.58
N GLU A 63 17.13 27.48 0.02
CA GLU A 63 18.39 28.20 -0.17
C GLU A 63 19.60 27.36 0.26
N GLU A 64 19.52 26.71 1.43
CA GLU A 64 20.56 25.81 1.93
C GLU A 64 20.77 24.60 1.01
N VAL A 65 19.68 24.03 0.49
CA VAL A 65 19.72 22.89 -0.44
C VAL A 65 20.39 23.28 -1.77
N LEU A 66 20.04 24.44 -2.31
CA LEU A 66 20.62 24.96 -3.55
C LEU A 66 22.10 25.31 -3.39
N ALA A 67 22.50 25.89 -2.25
CA ALA A 67 23.90 26.19 -1.94
C ALA A 67 24.76 24.92 -1.86
N ARG A 68 24.26 23.87 -1.18
CA ARG A 68 24.95 22.55 -1.09
C ARG A 68 25.11 21.89 -2.46
N SER A 69 24.09 21.96 -3.31
CA SER A 69 24.09 21.35 -4.64
C SER A 69 25.07 22.03 -5.61
N ARG A 70 25.26 23.35 -5.50
CA ARG A 70 26.27 24.08 -6.30
C ARG A 70 27.70 23.74 -5.88
N LYS A 71 27.97 23.55 -4.58
CA LYS A 71 29.29 23.13 -4.08
C LYS A 71 29.70 21.71 -4.51
N LYS A 72 28.73 20.81 -4.74
CA LYS A 72 29.00 19.41 -5.13
C LYS A 72 29.32 19.21 -6.62
N LYS A 73 29.09 20.24 -7.45
CA LYS A 73 29.37 20.24 -8.90
C LYS A 73 30.68 20.94 -9.29
N SER A 74 31.41 21.49 -8.31
CA SER A 74 32.75 22.06 -8.46
C SER A 74 33.80 21.11 -7.93
#